data_AF-N9WK49-F1
#
_entry.id   AF-N9WK49-F1
#
_cell.length_a   1.000
_cell.length_b   1.000
_cell.length_c   1.000
_cell.angle_alpha   90.00
_cell.angle_beta   90.00
_cell.angle_gamma   90.00
#
_symmetry.space_group_name_H-M   'P 1'
#
loop_
_entity.id
_entity.type
_entity.pdbx_description
1 polymer ?
#
loop_
_entity_poly.entity_id
_entity_poly.type
_entity_poly.pdbx_seq_one_letter_code
_entity_poly.pdbx_strand_id
1 'polypeptide(L)'
;MKRIFIAAAVTAAITGATGTLTAHADTINHSVRANYISKKNNVQNKVNNQNTNNYYTTRQITQLSAIYESNNNPGSISTGKGDFGGKSYGAWQFSSNTGTLAEFINFLKRENYSFYFALVRAEYKQKGIQYGNEFDNVWRAIANKYPNTFYNLQMEFIKENYYDKLVRMLRRDGGFSKMLSNLAVQNVLVSTAVQNGVMGAYKIISPLKYRDNPRDFIKDIYNRRALVNEKGVLVNFYSSSNSVQQAIKWRLVREEDTALSMC
;
A
#
# COMPACT_ATOMS: atom_id res chain seq x y z
N MET A 1 -74.05 -24.22 38.41
CA MET A 1 -73.10 -23.09 38.60
C MET A 1 -71.63 -23.52 38.74
N LYS A 2 -71.25 -24.59 39.49
CA LYS A 2 -69.83 -24.96 39.69
C LYS A 2 -69.00 -25.30 38.43
N ARG A 3 -69.61 -25.81 37.34
CA ARG A 3 -68.88 -26.16 36.10
C ARG A 3 -68.45 -24.96 35.24
N ILE A 4 -69.15 -23.83 35.34
CA ILE A 4 -68.87 -22.63 34.54
C ILE A 4 -67.67 -21.85 35.11
N PHE A 5 -67.52 -21.81 36.43
CA PHE A 5 -66.37 -21.16 37.09
C PHE A 5 -65.05 -21.91 36.87
N ILE A 6 -65.07 -23.23 36.71
CA ILE A 6 -63.87 -24.03 36.42
C ILE A 6 -63.37 -23.76 35.00
N ALA A 7 -64.27 -23.66 34.01
CA ALA A 7 -63.88 -23.38 32.63
C ALA A 7 -63.23 -22.00 32.46
N ALA A 8 -63.75 -20.97 33.10
CA ALA A 8 -63.18 -19.61 33.04
C ALA A 8 -61.79 -19.54 33.70
N ALA A 9 -61.58 -20.20 34.84
CA ALA A 9 -60.30 -20.24 35.53
C ALA A 9 -59.22 -21.01 34.75
N VAL A 10 -59.58 -22.12 34.10
CA VAL A 10 -58.68 -22.89 33.24
C VAL A 10 -58.27 -22.08 32.00
N THR A 11 -59.20 -21.38 31.35
CA THR A 11 -58.89 -20.52 30.19
C THR A 11 -57.98 -19.34 30.56
N ALA A 12 -58.18 -18.72 31.72
CA ALA A 12 -57.31 -17.65 32.20
C ALA A 12 -55.88 -18.14 32.51
N ALA A 13 -55.76 -19.33 33.12
CA ALA A 13 -54.46 -19.95 33.41
C ALA A 13 -53.69 -20.33 32.13
N ILE A 14 -54.37 -20.87 31.12
CA ILE A 14 -53.77 -21.22 29.83
C ILE A 14 -53.32 -19.95 29.09
N THR A 15 -54.15 -18.89 29.06
CA THR A 15 -53.80 -17.62 28.40
C THR A 15 -52.62 -16.91 29.09
N GLY A 16 -52.53 -16.98 30.42
CA GLY A 16 -51.38 -16.46 31.17
C GLY A 16 -50.09 -17.26 30.93
N ALA A 17 -50.20 -18.58 30.84
CA ALA A 17 -49.07 -19.46 30.52
C ALA A 17 -48.58 -19.24 29.07
N THR A 18 -49.47 -19.05 28.11
CA THR A 18 -49.07 -18.76 26.72
C THR A 18 -48.44 -17.37 26.60
N GLY A 19 -49.00 -16.33 27.25
CA GLY A 19 -48.41 -14.99 27.24
C GLY A 19 -47.00 -14.94 27.85
N THR A 20 -46.76 -15.69 28.93
CA THR A 20 -45.44 -15.78 29.57
C THR A 20 -44.44 -16.57 28.74
N LEU A 21 -44.85 -17.66 28.08
CA LEU A 21 -44.01 -18.42 27.15
C LEU A 21 -43.58 -17.59 25.93
N THR A 22 -44.50 -16.81 25.35
CA THR A 22 -44.19 -15.93 24.21
C THR A 22 -43.20 -14.83 24.60
N ALA A 23 -43.39 -14.19 25.76
CA ALA A 23 -42.46 -13.18 26.26
C ALA A 23 -41.06 -13.75 26.57
N HIS A 24 -40.99 -14.99 27.06
CA HIS A 24 -39.72 -15.68 27.28
C HIS A 24 -39.01 -16.01 25.96
N ALA A 25 -39.75 -16.48 24.95
CA ALA A 25 -39.23 -16.76 23.61
C ALA A 25 -38.71 -15.49 22.92
N ASP A 26 -39.43 -14.38 23.03
CA ASP A 26 -39.01 -13.09 22.47
C ASP A 26 -37.73 -12.56 23.14
N THR A 27 -37.61 -12.72 24.46
CA THR A 27 -36.41 -12.33 25.21
C THR A 27 -35.19 -13.17 24.79
N ILE A 28 -35.38 -14.48 24.61
CA ILE A 28 -34.34 -15.39 24.12
C ILE A 28 -33.92 -14.99 22.70
N ASN A 29 -34.86 -14.77 21.78
CA ASN A 29 -34.57 -14.36 20.40
C ASN A 29 -33.84 -13.01 20.34
N HIS A 30 -34.23 -12.04 21.19
CA HIS A 30 -33.56 -10.75 21.27
C HIS A 30 -32.11 -10.90 21.78
N SER A 31 -31.88 -11.69 22.83
CA SER A 31 -30.55 -11.92 23.38
C SER A 31 -29.62 -12.67 22.41
N VAL A 32 -30.14 -13.66 21.68
CA VAL A 32 -29.39 -14.41 20.65
C VAL A 32 -29.00 -13.48 19.50
N ARG A 33 -29.93 -12.63 19.02
CA ARG A 33 -29.66 -11.65 17.97
C ARG A 33 -28.63 -10.61 18.41
N ALA A 34 -28.74 -10.08 19.64
CA ALA A 34 -27.78 -9.14 20.19
C ALA A 34 -26.37 -9.74 20.31
N ASN A 35 -26.28 -10.99 20.79
CA ASN A 35 -25.01 -11.73 20.86
C ASN A 35 -24.39 -11.99 19.48
N TYR A 36 -25.20 -12.31 18.48
CA TYR A 36 -24.75 -12.48 17.10
C TYR A 36 -24.21 -11.16 16.51
N ILE A 37 -24.94 -10.05 16.70
CA ILE A 37 -24.51 -8.72 16.24
C ILE A 37 -23.21 -8.29 16.94
N SER A 38 -23.11 -8.50 18.25
CA SER A 38 -21.90 -8.21 19.03
C SER A 38 -20.69 -8.99 18.50
N LYS A 39 -20.84 -10.30 18.25
CA LYS A 39 -19.77 -11.13 17.66
C LYS A 39 -19.36 -10.63 16.26
N LYS A 40 -20.31 -10.29 15.40
CA LYS A 40 -20.03 -9.77 14.05
C LYS A 40 -19.25 -8.44 14.11
N ASN A 41 -19.68 -7.52 14.97
CA ASN A 41 -19.01 -6.24 15.18
C ASN A 41 -17.58 -6.43 15.73
N ASN A 42 -17.38 -7.38 16.66
CA ASN A 42 -16.06 -7.70 17.19
C ASN A 42 -15.11 -8.26 16.11
N VAL A 43 -15.60 -9.11 15.21
CA VAL A 43 -14.80 -9.61 14.07
C VAL A 43 -14.44 -8.46 13.13
N GLN A 44 -15.40 -7.60 12.78
CA GLN A 44 -15.16 -6.46 11.90
C GLN A 44 -14.19 -5.45 12.51
N ASN A 45 -14.28 -5.18 13.81
CA ASN A 45 -13.32 -4.33 14.54
C ASN A 45 -11.92 -4.94 14.58
N LYS A 46 -11.80 -6.28 14.76
CA LYS A 46 -10.51 -6.97 14.67
C LYS A 46 -9.90 -6.84 13.27
N VAL A 47 -10.68 -7.06 12.21
CA VAL A 47 -10.21 -6.90 10.81
C VAL A 47 -9.79 -5.46 10.54
N ASN A 48 -10.59 -4.48 10.97
CA ASN A 48 -10.26 -3.06 10.84
C ASN A 48 -8.95 -2.71 11.56
N ASN A 49 -8.74 -3.21 12.77
CA ASN A 49 -7.50 -2.98 13.53
C ASN A 49 -6.27 -3.66 12.90
N GLN A 50 -6.42 -4.85 12.30
CA GLN A 50 -5.33 -5.49 11.56
C GLN A 50 -4.98 -4.71 10.29
N ASN A 51 -6.00 -4.24 9.57
CA ASN A 51 -5.81 -3.43 8.37
C ASN A 51 -5.14 -2.09 8.70
N THR A 52 -5.58 -1.39 9.76
CA THR A 52 -4.92 -0.13 10.18
C THR A 52 -3.47 -0.36 10.56
N ASN A 53 -3.16 -1.38 11.37
CA ASN A 53 -1.79 -1.72 11.72
C ASN A 53 -0.93 -2.04 10.48
N ASN A 54 -1.49 -2.78 9.52
CA ASN A 54 -0.79 -3.07 8.26
C ASN A 54 -0.53 -1.78 7.45
N TYR A 55 -1.49 -0.85 7.37
CA TYR A 55 -1.27 0.45 6.74
C TYR A 55 -0.19 1.27 7.45
N TYR A 56 -0.17 1.29 8.79
CA TYR A 56 0.88 1.98 9.55
C TYR A 56 2.25 1.38 9.28
N THR A 57 2.40 0.07 9.38
CA THR A 57 3.68 -0.61 9.10
C THR A 57 4.10 -0.40 7.66
N THR A 58 3.18 -0.54 6.70
CA THR A 58 3.46 -0.30 5.27
C THR A 58 3.93 1.14 5.06
N ARG A 59 3.26 2.12 5.66
CA ARG A 59 3.66 3.53 5.56
C ARG A 59 5.06 3.75 6.10
N GLN A 60 5.33 3.21 7.29
CA GLN A 60 6.64 3.33 7.92
C GLN A 60 7.76 2.80 7.03
N ILE A 61 7.55 1.69 6.30
CA ILE A 61 8.60 1.09 5.46
C ILE A 61 8.73 1.70 4.06
N THR A 62 7.75 2.47 3.58
CA THR A 62 7.78 3.06 2.23
C THR A 62 8.03 4.56 2.22
N GLN A 63 7.85 5.25 3.35
CA GLN A 63 7.80 6.71 3.44
C GLN A 63 9.05 7.39 2.89
N LEU A 64 10.25 6.83 3.10
CA LEU A 64 11.49 7.40 2.58
C LEU A 64 11.39 7.64 1.07
N SER A 65 11.07 6.59 0.30
CA SER A 65 10.98 6.69 -1.15
C SER A 65 9.93 7.71 -1.61
N ALA A 66 8.74 7.72 -1.00
CA ALA A 66 7.65 8.64 -1.36
C ALA A 66 8.01 10.13 -1.20
N ILE A 67 8.85 10.46 -0.20
CA ILE A 67 9.35 11.83 0.00
C ILE A 67 10.18 12.26 -1.22
N TYR A 68 11.07 11.40 -1.70
CA TYR A 68 11.98 11.72 -2.80
C TYR A 68 11.35 11.63 -4.19
N GLU A 69 10.29 10.83 -4.36
CA GLU A 69 9.59 10.73 -5.65
C GLU A 69 8.63 11.91 -5.90
N SER A 70 7.84 12.31 -4.91
CA SER A 70 6.90 13.44 -5.10
C SER A 70 6.47 14.13 -3.82
N ASN A 71 7.30 14.08 -2.77
CA ASN A 71 6.98 14.63 -1.46
C ASN A 71 5.64 14.11 -0.91
N ASN A 72 5.41 12.80 -1.03
CA ASN A 72 4.20 12.09 -0.61
C ASN A 72 2.89 12.49 -1.33
N ASN A 73 2.94 13.17 -2.48
CA ASN A 73 1.72 13.65 -3.13
C ASN A 73 1.07 12.56 -4.01
N PRO A 74 -0.07 11.95 -3.60
CA PRO A 74 -0.73 10.91 -4.38
C PRO A 74 -1.37 11.43 -5.67
N GLY A 75 -1.56 12.74 -5.80
CA GLY A 75 -2.12 13.41 -6.97
C GLY A 75 -1.09 14.00 -7.93
N SER A 76 0.21 13.83 -7.63
CA SER A 76 1.29 14.39 -8.47
C SER A 76 1.20 13.87 -9.89
N ILE A 77 1.39 14.75 -10.88
CA ILE A 77 1.53 14.39 -12.29
C ILE A 77 2.70 15.20 -12.84
N SER A 78 3.76 14.54 -13.28
CA SER A 78 4.85 15.16 -14.03
C SER A 78 4.68 14.88 -15.52
N THR A 79 4.97 15.88 -16.36
CA THR A 79 4.63 15.85 -17.79
C THR A 79 5.63 15.05 -18.64
N GLY A 80 6.83 14.77 -18.11
CA GLY A 80 7.88 14.03 -18.82
C GLY A 80 8.28 14.64 -20.16
N LYS A 81 8.16 15.97 -20.34
CA LYS A 81 8.41 16.63 -21.63
C LYS A 81 9.90 16.50 -22.00
N GLY A 82 10.22 15.53 -22.85
CA GLY A 82 11.59 15.20 -23.29
C GLY A 82 12.19 13.93 -22.64
N ASP A 83 11.45 13.26 -21.75
CA ASP A 83 11.91 12.06 -21.05
C ASP A 83 11.31 10.79 -21.68
N PHE A 84 12.12 9.74 -21.81
CA PHE A 84 11.70 8.44 -22.36
C PHE A 84 10.53 7.78 -21.60
N GLY A 85 10.33 8.14 -20.33
CA GLY A 85 9.35 7.55 -19.42
C GLY A 85 7.90 8.01 -19.60
N GLY A 86 7.65 9.05 -20.39
CA GLY A 86 6.32 9.64 -20.53
C GLY A 86 5.87 10.35 -19.25
N LYS A 87 4.57 10.48 -19.03
CA LYS A 87 4.04 11.11 -17.81
C LYS A 87 4.21 10.17 -16.61
N SER A 88 4.46 10.75 -15.44
CA SER A 88 4.57 9.99 -14.19
C SER A 88 3.56 10.46 -13.15
N TYR A 89 2.97 9.52 -12.41
CA TYR A 89 1.79 9.75 -11.59
C TYR A 89 1.98 9.32 -10.13
N GLY A 90 1.44 10.09 -9.20
CA GLY A 90 1.29 9.74 -7.80
C GLY A 90 2.53 9.89 -6.91
N ALA A 91 2.39 9.35 -5.71
CA ALA A 91 3.36 9.43 -4.61
C ALA A 91 4.69 8.76 -4.97
N TRP A 92 4.67 7.77 -5.87
CA TRP A 92 5.85 7.04 -6.36
C TRP A 92 6.12 7.22 -7.86
N GLN A 93 5.48 8.20 -8.50
CA GLN A 93 5.74 8.58 -9.89
C GLN A 93 5.69 7.38 -10.88
N PHE A 94 4.58 6.63 -10.87
CA PHE A 94 4.33 5.53 -11.80
C PHE A 94 4.34 6.05 -13.24
N SER A 95 5.23 5.51 -14.06
CA SER A 95 5.48 5.97 -15.42
C SER A 95 4.52 5.32 -16.41
N SER A 96 4.01 6.14 -17.34
CA SER A 96 3.13 5.70 -18.42
C SER A 96 3.83 4.80 -19.44
N ASN A 97 5.10 5.09 -19.79
CA ASN A 97 5.80 4.35 -20.84
C ASN A 97 6.49 3.08 -20.35
N THR A 98 6.90 3.04 -19.07
CA THR A 98 7.56 1.85 -18.49
C THR A 98 6.57 0.80 -17.99
N GLY A 99 5.27 1.09 -18.04
CA GLY A 99 4.19 0.16 -17.69
C GLY A 99 3.80 0.12 -16.22
N THR A 100 4.57 0.75 -15.32
CA THR A 100 4.27 0.75 -13.86
C THR A 100 2.93 1.41 -13.53
N LEU A 101 2.50 2.41 -14.31
CA LEU A 101 1.16 2.99 -14.17
C LEU A 101 0.06 1.98 -14.53
N ALA A 102 0.25 1.20 -15.60
CA ALA A 102 -0.69 0.17 -16.02
C ALA A 102 -0.80 -0.95 -14.97
N GLU A 103 0.33 -1.36 -14.38
CA GLU A 103 0.36 -2.31 -13.27
C GLU A 103 -0.41 -1.79 -12.05
N PHE A 104 -0.24 -0.52 -11.69
CA PHE A 104 -1.00 0.08 -10.59
C PHE A 104 -2.51 0.13 -10.89
N ILE A 105 -2.91 0.52 -12.10
CA ILE A 105 -4.32 0.49 -12.50
C ILE A 105 -4.89 -0.93 -12.41
N ASN A 106 -4.15 -1.93 -12.88
CA ASN A 106 -4.57 -3.33 -12.78
C ASN A 106 -4.68 -3.81 -11.32
N PHE A 107 -3.79 -3.36 -10.44
CA PHE A 107 -3.89 -3.61 -9.00
C PHE A 107 -5.20 -3.05 -8.43
N LEU A 108 -5.60 -1.83 -8.83
CA LEU A 108 -6.87 -1.24 -8.41
C LEU A 108 -8.10 -2.06 -8.82
N LYS A 109 -8.02 -2.87 -9.89
CA LYS A 109 -9.15 -3.73 -10.30
C LYS A 109 -9.60 -4.68 -9.17
N ARG A 110 -8.64 -5.15 -8.36
CA ARG A 110 -8.89 -6.02 -7.21
C ARG A 110 -9.16 -5.19 -5.94
N GLU A 111 -8.34 -4.18 -5.67
CA GLU A 111 -8.35 -3.46 -4.40
C GLU A 111 -9.38 -2.33 -4.30
N ASN A 112 -9.69 -1.67 -5.43
CA ASN A 112 -10.66 -0.59 -5.48
C ASN A 112 -11.25 -0.45 -6.88
N TYR A 113 -12.24 -1.31 -7.18
CA TYR A 113 -12.87 -1.35 -8.50
C TYR A 113 -13.47 0.00 -8.93
N SER A 114 -13.95 0.82 -7.98
CA SER A 114 -14.49 2.15 -8.29
C SER A 114 -13.42 3.09 -8.87
N PHE A 115 -12.21 3.08 -8.31
CA PHE A 115 -11.11 3.92 -8.83
C PHE A 115 -10.59 3.37 -10.15
N TYR A 116 -10.41 2.05 -10.25
CA TYR A 116 -10.09 1.38 -11.51
C TYR A 116 -11.06 1.77 -12.63
N PHE A 117 -12.36 1.62 -12.38
CA PHE A 117 -13.39 1.92 -13.37
C PHE A 117 -13.41 3.40 -13.77
N ALA A 118 -13.24 4.32 -12.81
CA ALA A 118 -13.18 5.75 -13.10
C ALA A 118 -12.01 6.10 -14.04
N LEU A 119 -10.82 5.55 -13.77
CA LEU A 119 -9.61 5.78 -14.57
C LEU A 119 -9.74 5.17 -15.98
N VAL A 120 -10.15 3.90 -16.10
CA VAL A 120 -10.33 3.23 -17.40
C VAL A 120 -11.42 3.91 -18.23
N ARG A 121 -12.51 4.38 -17.61
CA ARG A 121 -13.56 5.12 -18.30
C ARG A 121 -13.05 6.46 -18.86
N ALA A 122 -12.10 7.11 -18.19
CA ALA A 122 -11.50 8.35 -18.66
C ALA A 122 -10.75 8.15 -19.98
N GLU A 123 -9.99 7.05 -20.10
CA GLU A 123 -9.29 6.69 -21.34
C GLU A 123 -10.25 6.40 -22.49
N TYR A 124 -11.33 5.66 -22.20
CA TYR A 124 -12.36 5.36 -23.20
C TYR A 124 -13.05 6.63 -23.73
N LYS A 125 -13.40 7.58 -22.84
CA LYS A 125 -14.00 8.87 -23.23
C LYS A 125 -13.11 9.68 -24.17
N GLN A 126 -11.79 9.52 -24.06
CA GLN A 126 -10.83 10.21 -24.91
C GLN A 126 -10.46 9.41 -26.18
N LYS A 127 -11.39 8.58 -26.69
CA LYS A 127 -11.21 7.75 -27.90
C LYS A 127 -9.99 6.81 -27.82
N GLY A 128 -9.68 6.30 -26.61
CA GLY A 128 -8.57 5.38 -26.41
C GLY A 128 -7.20 6.04 -26.32
N ILE A 129 -7.12 7.38 -26.20
CA ILE A 129 -5.88 8.06 -25.84
C ILE A 129 -5.53 7.68 -24.40
N GLN A 130 -4.53 6.82 -24.25
CA GLN A 130 -4.02 6.40 -22.96
C GLN A 130 -3.42 7.58 -22.20
N TYR A 131 -3.74 7.67 -20.91
CA TYR A 131 -3.17 8.67 -20.01
C TYR A 131 -3.30 10.11 -20.56
N GLY A 132 -4.41 10.46 -21.21
CA GLY A 132 -4.65 11.82 -21.72
C GLY A 132 -5.13 12.81 -20.66
N ASN A 133 -5.57 14.00 -21.07
CA ASN A 133 -6.05 15.05 -20.15
C ASN A 133 -7.25 14.59 -19.30
N GLU A 134 -8.15 13.77 -19.86
CA GLU A 134 -9.28 13.23 -19.10
C GLU A 134 -8.80 12.30 -17.98
N PHE A 135 -7.77 11.49 -18.27
CA PHE A 135 -7.14 10.63 -17.26
C PHE A 135 -6.50 11.48 -16.15
N ASP A 136 -5.75 12.53 -16.50
CA ASP A 136 -5.12 13.44 -15.53
C ASP A 136 -6.16 14.11 -14.61
N ASN A 137 -7.27 14.55 -15.19
CA ASN A 137 -8.35 15.18 -14.44
C ASN A 137 -8.98 14.19 -13.44
N VAL A 138 -9.26 12.96 -13.87
CA VAL A 138 -9.79 11.92 -12.97
C VAL A 138 -8.79 11.53 -11.89
N TRP A 139 -7.51 11.39 -12.23
CA TRP A 139 -6.44 11.11 -11.27
C TRP A 139 -6.41 12.16 -10.15
N ARG A 140 -6.37 13.45 -10.51
CA ARG A 140 -6.41 14.56 -9.54
C ARG A 140 -7.72 14.60 -8.76
N ALA A 141 -8.86 14.33 -9.41
CA ALA A 141 -10.15 14.30 -8.73
C ALA A 141 -10.21 13.21 -7.64
N ILE A 142 -9.68 12.01 -7.92
CA ILE A 142 -9.56 10.94 -6.93
C ILE A 142 -8.63 11.37 -5.79
N ALA A 143 -7.45 11.91 -6.11
CA ALA A 143 -6.48 12.36 -5.11
C ALA A 143 -7.02 13.48 -4.21
N ASN A 144 -7.78 14.43 -4.77
CA ASN A 144 -8.37 15.53 -4.00
C ASN A 144 -9.54 15.05 -3.12
N LYS A 145 -10.37 14.15 -3.64
CA LYS A 145 -11.55 13.67 -2.91
C LYS A 145 -11.21 12.61 -1.86
N TYR A 146 -10.21 11.77 -2.14
CA TYR A 146 -9.84 10.62 -1.30
C TYR A 146 -8.31 10.54 -1.09
N PRO A 147 -7.64 11.58 -0.58
CA PRO A 147 -6.18 11.65 -0.54
C PRO A 147 -5.54 10.50 0.23
N ASN A 148 -6.07 10.19 1.42
CA ASN A 148 -5.52 9.12 2.27
C ASN A 148 -5.75 7.73 1.65
N THR A 149 -6.97 7.46 1.17
CA THR A 149 -7.30 6.18 0.54
C THR A 149 -6.44 5.96 -0.72
N PHE A 150 -6.29 7.00 -1.54
CA PHE A 150 -5.52 6.89 -2.77
C PHE A 150 -4.03 6.73 -2.49
N TYR A 151 -3.47 7.48 -1.54
CA TYR A 151 -2.09 7.26 -1.08
C TYR A 151 -1.88 5.84 -0.56
N ASN A 152 -2.79 5.34 0.29
CA ASN A 152 -2.67 4.01 0.87
C ASN A 152 -2.69 2.90 -0.21
N LEU A 153 -3.52 3.03 -1.24
CA LEU A 153 -3.53 2.09 -2.37
C LEU A 153 -2.21 2.11 -3.16
N GLN A 154 -1.65 3.30 -3.42
CA GLN A 154 -0.37 3.43 -4.10
C GLN A 154 0.77 2.81 -3.27
N MET A 155 0.70 3.01 -1.95
CA MET A 155 1.65 2.47 -0.98
C MET A 155 1.60 0.94 -0.89
N GLU A 156 0.39 0.35 -0.82
CA GLU A 156 0.21 -1.10 -0.85
C GLU A 156 0.72 -1.71 -2.14
N PHE A 157 0.46 -1.06 -3.28
CA PHE A 157 1.01 -1.49 -4.56
C PHE A 157 2.54 -1.53 -4.54
N ILE A 158 3.20 -0.51 -3.99
CA ILE A 158 4.67 -0.49 -3.83
C ILE A 158 5.16 -1.61 -2.92
N LYS A 159 4.50 -1.83 -1.78
CA LYS A 159 4.88 -2.93 -0.90
C LYS A 159 4.75 -4.29 -1.60
N GLU A 160 3.61 -4.57 -2.22
CA GLU A 160 3.34 -5.86 -2.87
C GLU A 160 4.28 -6.09 -4.06
N ASN A 161 4.47 -5.08 -4.92
CA ASN A 161 5.16 -5.25 -6.19
C ASN A 161 6.66 -5.00 -6.14
N TYR A 162 7.17 -4.35 -5.10
CA TYR A 162 8.59 -4.03 -4.97
C TYR A 162 9.19 -4.64 -3.71
N TYR A 163 8.71 -4.25 -2.53
CA TYR A 163 9.28 -4.68 -1.26
C TYR A 163 9.17 -6.19 -1.06
N ASP A 164 7.95 -6.74 -1.14
CA ASP A 164 7.68 -8.15 -0.85
C ASP A 164 8.38 -9.06 -1.86
N LYS A 165 8.47 -8.65 -3.14
CA LYS A 165 9.21 -9.38 -4.17
C LYS A 165 10.72 -9.38 -3.90
N LEU A 166 11.31 -8.22 -3.60
CA LEU A 166 12.73 -8.11 -3.26
C LEU A 166 13.07 -8.91 -2.00
N VAL A 167 12.31 -8.74 -0.92
CA VAL A 167 12.52 -9.46 0.35
C VAL A 167 12.40 -10.96 0.17
N ARG A 168 11.47 -11.45 -0.66
CA ARG A 168 11.36 -12.88 -0.97
C ARG A 168 12.63 -13.42 -1.63
N MET A 169 13.22 -12.67 -2.56
CA MET A 169 14.49 -13.05 -3.20
C MET A 169 15.63 -13.06 -2.18
N LEU A 170 15.78 -12.01 -1.37
CA LEU A 170 16.83 -11.92 -0.35
C LEU A 170 16.70 -13.00 0.74
N ARG A 171 15.47 -13.34 1.15
CA ARG A 171 15.22 -14.42 2.12
C ARG A 171 15.61 -15.79 1.55
N ARG A 172 15.37 -16.03 0.26
CA ARG A 172 15.77 -17.27 -0.41
C ARG A 172 17.30 -17.43 -0.44
N ASP A 173 18.03 -16.35 -0.64
CA ASP A 173 19.51 -16.37 -0.64
C ASP A 173 20.09 -16.56 0.78
N GLY A 174 19.38 -16.09 1.81
CA GLY A 174 19.82 -16.14 3.20
C GLY A 174 20.85 -15.05 3.53
N GLY A 175 21.26 -14.98 4.81
CA GLY A 175 22.28 -14.02 5.27
C GLY A 175 21.79 -12.59 5.50
N PHE A 176 20.48 -12.31 5.42
CA PHE A 176 19.90 -10.98 5.65
C PHE A 176 18.98 -10.90 6.88
N SER A 177 18.88 -11.95 7.70
CA SER A 177 17.91 -12.03 8.80
C SER A 177 17.98 -10.84 9.77
N LYS A 178 19.19 -10.42 10.14
CA LYS A 178 19.43 -9.24 11.01
C LYS A 178 19.02 -7.91 10.36
N MET A 179 19.06 -7.84 9.03
CA MET A 179 18.82 -6.61 8.27
C MET A 179 17.33 -6.42 7.94
N LEU A 180 16.62 -7.50 7.61
CA LEU A 180 15.25 -7.43 7.12
C LEU A 180 14.20 -7.01 8.18
N SER A 181 14.55 -7.01 9.47
CA SER A 181 13.69 -6.53 10.55
C SER A 181 13.93 -5.06 10.94
N ASN A 182 14.97 -4.41 10.40
CA ASN A 182 15.30 -3.02 10.74
C ASN A 182 14.52 -2.04 9.86
N LEU A 183 13.83 -1.07 10.47
CA LEU A 183 12.94 -0.14 9.77
C LEU A 183 13.67 0.76 8.73
N ALA A 184 14.84 1.28 9.09
CA ALA A 184 15.65 2.10 8.19
C ALA A 184 16.10 1.27 6.97
N VAL A 185 16.55 0.04 7.21
CA VAL A 185 16.89 -0.90 6.14
C VAL A 185 15.69 -1.16 5.24
N GLN A 186 14.52 -1.45 5.79
CA GLN A 186 13.31 -1.70 5.01
C GLN A 186 12.98 -0.52 4.08
N ASN A 187 13.10 0.72 4.55
CA ASN A 187 12.94 1.92 3.73
C ASN A 187 13.95 2.01 2.59
N VAL A 188 15.22 1.73 2.87
CA VAL A 188 16.29 1.72 1.85
C VAL A 188 16.06 0.62 0.82
N LEU A 189 15.57 -0.55 1.23
CA LEU A 189 15.19 -1.63 0.30
C LEU A 189 14.07 -1.19 -0.65
N VAL A 190 13.01 -0.54 -0.13
CA VAL A 190 11.92 0.00 -0.96
C VAL A 190 12.46 1.04 -1.93
N SER A 191 13.21 2.02 -1.44
CA SER A 191 13.73 3.10 -2.27
C SER A 191 14.65 2.59 -3.38
N THR A 192 15.52 1.63 -3.06
CA THR A 192 16.38 0.97 -4.07
C THR A 192 15.54 0.22 -5.11
N ALA A 193 14.51 -0.51 -4.68
CA ALA A 193 13.62 -1.23 -5.59
C ALA A 193 12.80 -0.31 -6.50
N VAL A 194 12.32 0.82 -5.98
CA VAL A 194 11.59 1.83 -6.77
C VAL A 194 12.52 2.44 -7.82
N GLN A 195 13.75 2.80 -7.44
CA GLN A 195 14.68 3.48 -8.35
C GLN A 195 15.30 2.55 -9.41
N ASN A 196 15.62 1.31 -9.04
CA ASN A 196 16.37 0.38 -9.90
C ASN A 196 15.54 -0.82 -10.38
N GLY A 197 14.25 -0.87 -10.04
CA GLY A 197 13.42 -2.07 -10.17
C GLY A 197 13.84 -3.17 -9.19
N VAL A 198 12.97 -4.18 -9.01
CA VAL A 198 13.21 -5.29 -8.06
C VAL A 198 14.51 -6.03 -8.37
N MET A 199 14.75 -6.36 -9.64
CA MET A 199 15.95 -7.11 -10.05
C MET A 199 17.22 -6.26 -9.92
N GLY A 200 17.16 -4.97 -10.24
CA GLY A 200 18.30 -4.07 -10.06
C GLY A 200 18.67 -3.91 -8.59
N ALA A 201 17.68 -3.68 -7.73
CA ALA A 201 17.87 -3.63 -6.29
C ALA A 201 18.45 -4.94 -5.74
N TYR A 202 17.94 -6.09 -6.19
CA TYR A 202 18.49 -7.38 -5.81
C TYR A 202 19.97 -7.54 -6.19
N LYS A 203 20.38 -7.13 -7.40
CA LYS A 203 21.80 -7.16 -7.82
C LYS A 203 22.68 -6.22 -6.99
N ILE A 204 22.14 -5.11 -6.52
CA ILE A 204 22.82 -4.17 -5.64
C ILE A 204 22.98 -4.77 -4.24
N ILE A 205 21.95 -5.42 -3.70
CA ILE A 205 21.88 -5.79 -2.28
C ILE A 205 22.39 -7.21 -1.98
N SER A 206 22.13 -8.18 -2.86
CA SER A 206 22.51 -9.60 -2.64
C SER A 206 24.00 -9.83 -2.30
N PRO A 207 24.97 -9.05 -2.80
CA PRO A 207 26.38 -9.23 -2.41
C PRO A 207 26.70 -8.81 -0.97
N LEU A 208 25.80 -8.07 -0.30
CA LEU A 208 25.99 -7.52 1.05
C LEU A 208 25.47 -8.47 2.16
N LYS A 209 25.34 -9.77 1.87
CA LYS A 209 24.93 -10.79 2.83
C LYS A 209 25.87 -10.84 4.04
N TYR A 210 25.33 -11.28 5.18
CA TYR A 210 26.02 -11.47 6.46
C TYR A 210 26.51 -10.20 7.15
N ARG A 211 26.07 -9.02 6.71
CA ARG A 211 26.24 -7.79 7.49
C ARG A 211 25.44 -7.88 8.80
N ASP A 212 26.01 -7.34 9.86
CA ASP A 212 25.47 -7.36 11.22
C ASP A 212 25.06 -5.98 11.73
N ASN A 213 25.59 -4.90 11.13
CA ASN A 213 25.28 -3.52 11.47
C ASN A 213 24.37 -2.85 10.41
N PRO A 214 23.15 -2.39 10.77
CA PRO A 214 22.24 -1.71 9.84
C PRO A 214 22.79 -0.43 9.24
N ARG A 215 23.53 0.38 10.02
CA ARG A 215 24.12 1.65 9.54
C ARG A 215 25.15 1.39 8.46
N ASP A 216 26.03 0.41 8.64
CA ASP A 216 27.03 0.05 7.63
C ASP A 216 26.39 -0.61 6.40
N PHE A 217 25.38 -1.46 6.61
CA PHE A 217 24.62 -2.05 5.51
C PHE A 217 23.94 -0.99 4.62
N ILE A 218 23.35 0.04 5.22
CA ILE A 218 22.74 1.16 4.49
C ILE A 218 23.80 1.92 3.69
N LYS A 219 24.93 2.29 4.30
CA LYS A 219 26.04 2.96 3.62
C LYS A 219 26.54 2.15 2.42
N ASP A 220 26.71 0.84 2.61
CA ASP A 220 27.14 -0.07 1.55
C ASP A 220 26.14 -0.10 0.37
N ILE A 221 24.83 -0.05 0.64
CA ILE A 221 23.81 0.03 -0.42
C ILE A 221 23.94 1.34 -1.19
N TYR A 222 24.07 2.49 -0.49
CA TYR A 222 24.21 3.79 -1.16
C TYR A 222 25.50 3.89 -1.97
N ASN A 223 26.62 3.39 -1.44
CA ASN A 223 27.89 3.28 -2.17
C ASN A 223 27.72 2.50 -3.48
N ARG A 224 26.97 1.39 -3.45
CA ARG A 224 26.69 0.58 -4.66
C ARG A 224 25.70 1.24 -5.61
N ARG A 225 24.71 1.99 -5.10
CA ARG A 225 23.78 2.78 -5.93
C ARG A 225 24.51 3.93 -6.64
N ALA A 226 25.46 4.56 -5.95
CA ALA A 226 26.27 5.69 -6.41
C ALA A 226 27.55 5.28 -7.17
N LEU A 227 27.75 3.98 -7.43
CA LEU A 227 28.95 3.49 -8.09
C LEU A 227 29.16 4.17 -9.44
N VAL A 228 30.37 4.68 -9.67
CA VAL A 228 30.78 5.30 -10.93
C VAL A 228 31.84 4.45 -11.64
N ASN A 229 31.88 4.52 -12.96
CA ASN A 229 32.99 3.99 -13.74
C ASN A 229 34.19 4.97 -13.73
N GLU A 230 35.27 4.60 -14.42
CA GLU A 230 36.50 5.40 -14.55
C GLU A 230 36.28 6.81 -15.12
N LYS A 231 35.17 7.03 -15.83
CA LYS A 231 34.78 8.32 -16.41
C LYS A 231 33.86 9.14 -15.50
N GLY A 232 33.60 8.69 -14.26
CA GLY A 232 32.72 9.35 -13.30
C GLY A 232 31.22 9.19 -13.60
N VAL A 233 30.85 8.32 -14.54
CA VAL A 233 29.46 8.03 -14.95
C VAL A 233 28.87 6.95 -14.05
N LEU A 234 27.64 7.16 -13.57
CA LEU A 234 26.94 6.20 -12.72
C LEU A 234 26.72 4.87 -13.45
N VAL A 235 27.20 3.77 -12.87
CA VAL A 235 27.11 2.43 -13.46
C VAL A 235 25.66 2.01 -13.68
N ASN A 236 24.79 2.30 -12.70
CA ASN A 236 23.37 1.92 -12.77
C ASN A 236 22.51 2.87 -13.62
N PHE A 237 23.08 3.99 -14.09
CA PHE A 237 22.39 5.05 -14.84
C PHE A 237 23.24 5.54 -16.01
N TYR A 238 24.03 4.65 -16.61
CA TYR A 238 25.02 5.01 -17.63
C TYR A 238 24.39 5.61 -18.90
N SER A 239 23.13 5.27 -19.18
CA SER A 239 22.35 5.79 -20.31
C SER A 239 21.63 7.10 -20.01
N SER A 240 21.58 7.53 -18.74
CA SER A 240 20.97 8.80 -18.36
C SER A 240 21.88 9.98 -18.72
N SER A 241 21.28 11.13 -18.98
CA SER A 241 22.04 12.37 -19.23
C SER A 241 22.86 12.78 -18.00
N ASN A 242 23.90 13.60 -18.21
CA ASN A 242 24.74 14.09 -17.12
C ASN A 242 23.94 14.85 -16.04
N SER A 243 22.95 15.65 -16.46
CA SER A 243 22.09 16.38 -15.52
C SER A 243 21.24 15.43 -14.66
N VAL A 244 20.68 14.37 -15.26
CA VAL A 244 19.94 13.33 -14.54
C VAL A 244 20.87 12.57 -13.59
N GLN A 245 22.05 12.18 -14.04
CA GLN A 245 23.03 11.51 -13.17
C GLN A 245 23.44 12.40 -11.98
N GLN A 246 23.64 13.70 -12.20
CA GLN A 246 23.96 14.63 -11.12
C GLN A 246 22.80 14.78 -10.13
N ALA A 247 21.56 14.89 -10.62
CA ALA A 247 20.36 14.91 -9.77
C ALA A 247 20.23 13.63 -8.93
N ILE A 248 20.54 12.47 -9.52
CA ILE A 248 20.56 11.18 -8.81
C ILE A 248 21.64 11.19 -7.71
N LYS A 249 22.87 11.63 -7.99
CA LYS A 249 23.93 11.72 -6.98
C LYS A 249 23.50 12.58 -5.79
N TRP A 250 22.92 13.76 -6.06
CA TRP A 250 22.40 14.65 -5.01
C TRP A 250 21.28 14.02 -4.19
N ARG A 251 20.37 13.30 -4.86
CA ARG A 251 19.31 12.53 -4.17
C ARG A 251 19.93 11.49 -3.25
N LEU A 252 20.87 10.68 -3.73
CA LEU A 252 21.44 9.56 -2.97
C LEU A 252 22.08 10.02 -1.67
N VAL A 253 22.84 11.13 -1.69
CA VAL A 253 23.44 11.71 -0.47
C VAL A 253 22.38 12.10 0.57
N ARG A 254 21.36 12.86 0.16
CA ARG A 254 20.30 13.31 1.09
C ARG A 254 19.47 12.14 1.61
N GLU A 255 19.16 11.19 0.73
CA GLU A 255 18.37 10.01 1.04
C GLU A 255 19.11 9.11 2.04
N GLU A 256 20.43 8.97 1.88
CA GLU A 256 21.31 8.29 2.84
C GLU A 256 21.27 8.95 4.21
N ASP A 257 21.48 10.27 4.30
CA ASP A 257 21.41 11.01 5.57
C ASP A 257 20.06 10.82 6.26
N THR A 258 18.97 10.87 5.48
CA THR A 258 17.62 10.63 5.98
C THR A 258 17.49 9.21 6.53
N ALA A 259 17.91 8.20 5.76
CA ALA A 259 17.84 6.80 6.18
C ALA A 259 18.67 6.53 7.45
N LEU A 260 19.86 7.13 7.54
CA LEU A 260 20.75 6.99 8.68
C LEU A 260 20.23 7.67 9.95
N SER A 261 19.32 8.64 9.82
CA SER A 261 18.59 9.25 10.95
C SER A 261 17.46 8.38 11.49
N MET A 262 17.05 7.35 10.73
CA MET A 262 16.00 6.39 11.13
C MET A 262 16.56 5.16 11.88
N CYS A 263 17.88 5.05 12.00
CA CYS A 263 18.59 3.92 12.62
C CYS A 263 18.70 4.06 14.14
#